data_AF-A0A521GLV1-F1
#
_entry.id   AF-A0A521GLV1-F1
#
_cell.length_a   1.000
_cell.length_b   1.000
_cell.length_c   1.000
_cell.angle_alpha   90.00
_cell.angle_beta   90.00
_cell.angle_gamma   90.00
#
_symmetry.space_group_name_H-M   'P 1'
#
loop_
_entity.id
_entity.type
_entity.pdbx_description
1 polymer ?
#
loop_
_entity_poly.entity_id
_entity_poly.type
_entity_poly.pdbx_seq_one_letter_code
_entity_poly.pdbx_strand_id
1 'polypeptide(L)'
;MTEHTAEFMPIVGKFDQTHLAPRSIEEALYESYMWQLTKVVSNALIGESFDPAAIPAALHAAVDEHTPRVVGQALEAEAEWRSKESNSLTQVLGGLGLLGERADSLQPPQYFVDNLHEQIRALPYDFSELLRHREVYETTQCMQFIQAIRKLADSGRPGWQDEAFTALAEAVDHFDDYALPTDKLDALYMLVYMPGYPRQLSRRLIVNATYMRCLKDTLGPDLSEDEATMLEAIQGYYKSKSLGREMWDASLGTPLSESSQVRLAAIELDDMERLATIQRLFQAGRGARVTNAWEHIRDILDTTVNQANRRSALRSWQMTDVGHGFRSFRDHGMTIAMDATRPEKLSSPVKTGEHAIIFEDDPAQMRRYHQFVEENTRMINPEELCFTIPEHVLAAAADPNVKLFLLDMQNGDDNFAGVELARQIVELRVGIDTADRKGKNQKTQVVVWTASAELADAASKHLEPFLRQQPVDYSITGGGRTGGGKLAVSVRLKGWSPFDLRHVN
;
A
#
# COMPACT_ATOMS: atom_id res chain seq x y z
N MET A 1 -7.25 29.01 -40.07
CA MET A 1 -7.00 27.84 -39.18
C MET A 1 -5.59 27.32 -39.40
N THR A 2 -4.58 28.17 -39.26
CA THR A 2 -3.19 27.85 -39.62
C THR A 2 -2.17 28.63 -38.77
N GLU A 3 -2.58 29.15 -37.61
CA GLU A 3 -1.70 30.02 -36.79
C GLU A 3 -1.26 29.41 -35.44
N HIS A 4 -1.91 28.37 -34.91
CA HIS A 4 -1.52 27.80 -33.61
C HIS A 4 -0.52 26.63 -33.67
N THR A 5 -0.27 26.05 -34.85
CA THR A 5 0.83 25.07 -35.04
C THR A 5 2.22 25.74 -35.10
N ALA A 6 2.27 27.07 -35.32
CA ALA A 6 3.52 27.83 -35.42
C ALA A 6 4.11 28.25 -34.06
N GLU A 7 3.36 28.12 -32.96
CA GLU A 7 3.80 28.58 -31.63
C GLU A 7 4.51 27.50 -30.78
N PHE A 8 4.32 26.22 -31.09
CA PHE A 8 4.91 25.13 -30.30
C PHE A 8 6.42 24.93 -30.61
N MET A 9 6.80 25.02 -31.88
CA MET A 9 8.17 24.73 -32.35
C MET A 9 9.24 25.76 -31.91
N PRO A 10 9.00 27.09 -31.89
CA PRO A 10 10.03 28.05 -31.49
C PRO A 10 10.30 28.06 -29.98
N ILE A 11 9.34 27.64 -29.16
CA ILE A 11 9.52 27.51 -27.71
C ILE A 11 10.27 26.21 -27.41
N VAL A 12 9.83 25.08 -27.96
CA VAL A 12 10.52 23.78 -27.80
C VAL A 12 11.95 23.82 -28.37
N GLY A 13 12.17 24.40 -29.55
CA GLY A 13 13.49 24.53 -30.17
C GLY A 13 14.44 25.54 -29.50
N LYS A 14 13.95 26.45 -28.64
CA LYS A 14 14.81 27.35 -27.85
C LYS A 14 15.27 26.74 -26.52
N PHE A 15 14.57 25.73 -26.00
CA PHE A 15 14.92 25.07 -24.74
C PHE A 15 15.83 23.83 -24.92
N ASP A 16 15.87 23.27 -26.13
CA ASP A 16 16.80 22.19 -26.51
C ASP A 16 18.29 22.65 -26.52
N GLN A 17 18.53 23.97 -26.45
CA GLN A 17 19.87 24.57 -26.45
C GLN A 17 20.45 24.82 -25.05
N THR A 18 19.66 24.69 -23.99
CA THR A 18 20.16 24.79 -22.62
C THR A 18 20.48 23.39 -22.11
N HIS A 19 21.76 23.00 -22.16
CA HIS A 19 22.37 21.72 -21.75
C HIS A 19 22.12 21.30 -20.26
N LEU A 20 20.88 21.30 -19.79
CA LEU A 20 20.51 21.02 -18.40
C LEU A 20 19.19 20.22 -18.32
N ALA A 21 19.17 18.98 -18.85
CA ALA A 21 18.42 17.80 -18.34
C ALA A 21 18.66 16.54 -19.23
N PRO A 22 18.58 15.30 -18.69
CA PRO A 22 19.10 14.08 -19.33
C PRO A 22 18.10 13.25 -20.18
N ARG A 23 16.89 13.76 -20.46
CA ARG A 23 15.84 13.03 -21.21
C ARG A 23 15.06 13.97 -22.15
N SER A 24 14.73 13.50 -23.35
CA SER A 24 14.02 14.23 -24.42
C SER A 24 12.49 14.10 -24.35
N ILE A 25 11.75 15.04 -24.95
CA ILE A 25 10.28 15.00 -25.07
C ILE A 25 9.81 13.75 -25.85
N GLU A 26 10.58 13.32 -26.85
CA GLU A 26 10.28 12.12 -27.62
C GLU A 26 10.34 10.86 -26.75
N GLU A 27 11.29 10.78 -25.82
CA GLU A 27 11.36 9.69 -24.84
C GLU A 27 10.17 9.73 -23.88
N ALA A 28 9.69 10.92 -23.46
CA ALA A 28 8.49 11.06 -22.63
C ALA A 28 7.22 10.58 -23.36
N LEU A 29 7.03 11.04 -24.60
CA LEU A 29 5.92 10.61 -25.45
C LEU A 29 5.95 9.10 -25.69
N TYR A 30 7.13 8.55 -25.99
CA TYR A 30 7.30 7.11 -26.23
C TYR A 30 6.88 6.27 -25.03
N GLU A 31 7.33 6.62 -23.81
CA GLU A 31 6.91 5.90 -22.60
C GLU A 31 5.39 5.99 -22.36
N SER A 32 4.78 7.16 -22.56
CA SER A 32 3.34 7.34 -22.41
C SER A 32 2.54 6.54 -23.46
N TYR A 33 3.03 6.42 -24.70
CA TYR A 33 2.46 5.52 -25.70
C TYR A 33 2.60 4.06 -25.30
N MET A 34 3.79 3.62 -24.91
CA MET A 34 4.04 2.24 -24.50
C MET A 34 3.20 1.83 -23.28
N TRP A 35 2.96 2.77 -22.35
CA TRP A 35 1.96 2.60 -21.30
C TRP A 35 0.61 2.27 -21.96
N GLN A 36 0.05 3.16 -22.79
CA GLN A 36 -1.32 3.00 -23.33
C GLN A 36 -1.49 1.73 -24.17
N LEU A 37 -0.48 1.40 -24.98
CA LEU A 37 -0.46 0.18 -25.76
C LEU A 37 -0.41 -1.07 -24.87
N THR A 38 0.28 -1.02 -23.73
CA THR A 38 0.25 -2.10 -22.74
C THR A 38 -1.14 -2.31 -22.16
N LYS A 39 -1.94 -1.25 -21.96
CA LYS A 39 -3.36 -1.34 -21.57
C LYS A 39 -4.18 -2.13 -22.58
N VAL A 40 -3.93 -1.94 -23.88
CA VAL A 40 -4.68 -2.63 -24.95
C VAL A 40 -4.47 -4.14 -24.86
N VAL A 41 -3.21 -4.59 -24.75
CA VAL A 41 -2.87 -6.01 -24.58
C VAL A 41 -3.50 -6.56 -23.28
N SER A 42 -3.32 -5.83 -22.18
CA SER A 42 -3.82 -6.20 -20.86
C SER A 42 -5.35 -6.35 -20.84
N ASN A 43 -6.06 -5.42 -21.48
CA ASN A 43 -7.51 -5.41 -21.59
C ASN A 43 -8.01 -6.53 -22.49
N ALA A 44 -7.31 -6.84 -23.58
CA ALA A 44 -7.67 -7.98 -24.43
C ALA A 44 -7.47 -9.31 -23.67
N LEU A 45 -6.40 -9.43 -22.89
CA LEU A 45 -6.08 -10.65 -22.13
C LEU A 45 -7.17 -11.02 -21.13
N ILE A 46 -7.72 -10.03 -20.40
CA ILE A 46 -8.81 -10.24 -19.44
C ILE A 46 -10.20 -10.09 -20.05
N GLY A 47 -10.31 -9.97 -21.38
CA GLY A 47 -11.59 -9.94 -22.08
C GLY A 47 -12.32 -11.30 -22.03
N GLU A 48 -13.59 -11.30 -22.45
CA GLU A 48 -14.39 -12.53 -22.58
C GLU A 48 -13.70 -13.58 -23.46
N SER A 49 -12.99 -13.12 -24.50
CA SER A 49 -12.09 -13.92 -25.32
C SER A 49 -10.77 -13.19 -25.51
N PHE A 50 -9.72 -13.94 -25.82
CA PHE A 50 -8.41 -13.41 -26.19
C PHE A 50 -8.03 -13.99 -27.55
N ASP A 51 -8.00 -13.13 -28.56
CA ASP A 51 -7.54 -13.46 -29.91
C ASP A 51 -6.17 -12.81 -30.18
N PRO A 52 -5.06 -13.56 -30.05
CA PRO A 52 -3.73 -13.09 -30.38
C PRO A 52 -3.59 -12.46 -31.78
N ALA A 53 -4.34 -12.95 -32.76
CA ALA A 53 -4.22 -12.49 -34.14
C ALA A 53 -4.81 -11.09 -34.34
N ALA A 54 -5.74 -10.68 -33.48
CA ALA A 54 -6.35 -9.35 -33.51
C ALA A 54 -5.49 -8.27 -32.80
N ILE A 55 -4.58 -8.66 -31.91
CA ILE A 55 -3.79 -7.72 -31.08
C ILE A 55 -2.94 -6.74 -31.90
N PRO A 56 -2.19 -7.15 -32.94
CA PRO A 56 -1.40 -6.21 -33.73
C PRO A 56 -2.23 -5.10 -34.35
N ALA A 57 -3.40 -5.44 -34.91
CA ALA A 57 -4.31 -4.46 -35.49
C ALA A 57 -4.89 -3.51 -34.43
N ALA A 58 -5.21 -4.03 -33.24
CA ALA A 58 -5.68 -3.22 -32.12
C ALA A 58 -4.62 -2.25 -31.60
N LEU A 59 -3.35 -2.68 -31.51
CA LEU A 59 -2.23 -1.81 -31.13
C LEU A 59 -2.01 -0.69 -32.16
N HIS A 60 -2.12 -1.00 -33.44
CA HIS A 60 -2.07 -0.01 -34.51
C HIS A 60 -3.16 1.06 -34.35
N ALA A 61 -4.42 0.63 -34.22
CA ALA A 61 -5.53 1.56 -34.04
C ALA A 61 -5.39 2.42 -32.76
N ALA A 62 -4.86 1.84 -31.69
CA ALA A 62 -4.70 2.52 -30.41
C ALA A 62 -3.66 3.65 -30.43
N VAL A 63 -2.64 3.59 -31.31
CA VAL A 63 -1.72 4.72 -31.51
C VAL A 63 -2.50 5.94 -31.96
N ASP A 64 -3.34 5.78 -32.97
CA ASP A 64 -4.13 6.88 -33.52
C ASP A 64 -5.19 7.36 -32.51
N GLU A 65 -5.92 6.42 -31.89
CA GLU A 65 -7.01 6.72 -30.96
C GLU A 65 -6.55 7.44 -29.69
N HIS A 66 -5.39 7.05 -29.13
CA HIS A 66 -4.93 7.58 -27.85
C HIS A 66 -3.98 8.77 -27.98
N THR A 67 -3.66 9.20 -29.20
CA THR A 67 -2.74 10.30 -29.46
C THR A 67 -3.00 11.55 -28.59
N PRO A 68 -4.24 12.10 -28.52
CA PRO A 68 -4.51 13.26 -27.69
C PRO A 68 -4.27 13.06 -26.19
N ARG A 69 -4.66 11.89 -25.68
CA ARG A 69 -4.54 11.53 -24.27
C ARG A 69 -3.07 11.33 -23.88
N VAL A 70 -2.28 10.74 -24.76
CA VAL A 70 -0.85 10.48 -24.55
C VAL A 70 -0.08 11.81 -24.47
N VAL A 71 -0.40 12.78 -25.32
CA VAL A 71 0.23 14.10 -25.29
C VAL A 71 -0.09 14.84 -23.98
N GLY A 72 -1.36 14.83 -23.55
CA GLY A 72 -1.74 15.41 -22.26
C GLY A 72 -1.00 14.78 -21.07
N GLN A 73 -0.95 13.44 -21.03
CA GLN A 73 -0.27 12.72 -19.94
C GLN A 73 1.25 12.90 -19.94
N ALA A 74 1.89 12.98 -21.11
CA ALA A 74 3.32 13.25 -21.20
C ALA A 74 3.65 14.66 -20.69
N LEU A 75 2.80 15.66 -20.99
CA LEU A 75 2.94 17.03 -20.50
C LEU A 75 2.72 17.13 -18.98
N GLU A 76 1.74 16.40 -18.44
CA GLU A 76 1.49 16.30 -17.00
C GLU A 76 2.63 15.61 -16.24
N ALA A 77 3.12 14.47 -16.75
CA ALA A 77 4.22 13.73 -16.14
C ALA A 77 5.52 14.54 -16.15
N GLU A 78 5.78 15.28 -17.22
CA GLU A 78 6.92 16.20 -17.31
C GLU A 78 6.78 17.37 -16.33
N ALA A 79 5.58 17.92 -16.19
CA ALA A 79 5.28 18.96 -15.21
C ALA A 79 5.48 18.45 -13.77
N GLU A 80 5.04 17.24 -13.45
CA GLU A 80 5.22 16.62 -12.13
C GLU A 80 6.70 16.32 -11.84
N TRP A 81 7.42 15.71 -12.79
CA TRP A 81 8.83 15.36 -12.62
C TRP A 81 9.70 16.62 -12.43
N ARG A 82 9.45 17.69 -13.20
CA ARG A 82 10.18 18.96 -13.08
C ARG A 82 9.65 19.89 -11.99
N SER A 83 8.44 19.69 -11.44
CA SER A 83 7.94 20.45 -10.27
C SER A 83 8.73 20.18 -8.99
N LYS A 84 9.50 19.08 -8.97
CA LYS A 84 10.45 18.76 -7.91
C LYS A 84 11.74 19.60 -8.00
N GLU A 85 11.95 20.35 -9.09
CA GLU A 85 12.95 21.41 -9.23
C GLU A 85 12.27 22.80 -9.31
N SER A 86 12.71 23.74 -8.47
CA SER A 86 12.03 25.04 -8.29
C SER A 86 12.25 25.99 -9.48
N ASN A 87 11.39 25.99 -10.50
CA ASN A 87 11.44 27.00 -11.58
C ASN A 87 10.06 27.44 -12.12
N SER A 88 9.99 28.70 -12.57
CA SER A 88 8.78 29.42 -13.03
C SER A 88 8.16 28.92 -14.35
N LEU A 89 8.85 28.04 -15.08
CA LEU A 89 8.36 27.44 -16.34
C LEU A 89 7.23 26.43 -16.09
N THR A 90 7.23 25.76 -14.93
CA THR A 90 6.21 24.79 -14.50
C THR A 90 4.85 25.45 -14.27
N GLN A 91 4.83 26.71 -13.83
CA GLN A 91 3.60 27.51 -13.72
C GLN A 91 3.03 27.92 -15.08
N VAL A 92 3.87 28.06 -16.10
CA VAL A 92 3.44 28.42 -17.47
C VAL A 92 2.88 27.19 -18.20
N LEU A 93 3.54 26.03 -18.09
CA LEU A 93 3.06 24.77 -18.69
C LEU A 93 1.83 24.21 -17.95
N GLY A 94 1.80 24.28 -16.62
CA GLY A 94 0.60 24.00 -15.82
C GLY A 94 -0.52 25.01 -16.09
N GLY A 95 -0.18 26.27 -16.36
CA GLY A 95 -1.11 27.30 -16.82
C GLY A 95 -1.72 26.98 -18.19
N LEU A 96 -0.93 26.49 -19.15
CA LEU A 96 -1.40 26.08 -20.47
C LEU A 96 -2.32 24.84 -20.42
N GLY A 97 -2.02 23.87 -19.56
CA GLY A 97 -2.92 22.73 -19.29
C GLY A 97 -4.24 23.14 -18.61
N LEU A 98 -4.23 24.21 -17.81
CA LEU A 98 -5.41 24.78 -17.14
C LEU A 98 -6.18 25.81 -17.98
N LEU A 99 -5.58 26.36 -19.04
CA LEU A 99 -6.17 27.41 -19.90
C LEU A 99 -7.18 26.88 -20.93
N GLY A 100 -7.41 25.57 -20.99
CA GLY A 100 -8.52 25.01 -21.76
C GLY A 100 -8.38 25.10 -23.28
N GLU A 101 -7.17 25.35 -23.81
CA GLU A 101 -6.89 24.98 -25.19
C GLU A 101 -6.83 23.46 -25.25
N ARG A 102 -7.82 22.88 -25.95
CA ARG A 102 -8.10 21.44 -26.01
C ARG A 102 -6.81 20.62 -26.07
N ALA A 103 -6.50 19.82 -25.06
CA ALA A 103 -5.48 18.77 -25.20
C ALA A 103 -5.73 17.91 -26.45
N ASP A 104 -7.00 17.82 -26.86
CA ASP A 104 -7.49 17.21 -28.11
C ASP A 104 -6.97 17.84 -29.42
N SER A 105 -6.42 19.05 -29.39
CA SER A 105 -5.84 19.73 -30.56
C SER A 105 -4.31 19.59 -30.65
N LEU A 106 -3.65 19.06 -29.62
CA LEU A 106 -2.21 18.81 -29.64
C LEU A 106 -1.93 17.48 -30.33
N GLN A 107 -1.02 17.50 -31.28
CA GLN A 107 -0.61 16.33 -32.06
C GLN A 107 0.91 16.19 -32.02
N PRO A 108 1.46 14.99 -31.76
CA PRO A 108 2.89 14.74 -31.92
C PRO A 108 3.29 14.89 -33.39
N PRO A 109 4.58 15.12 -33.70
CA PRO A 109 5.03 15.18 -35.07
C PRO A 109 4.67 13.90 -35.84
N GLN A 110 4.17 14.04 -37.08
CA GLN A 110 3.73 12.89 -37.87
C GLN A 110 4.85 11.85 -38.05
N TYR A 111 6.11 12.28 -38.22
CA TYR A 111 7.26 11.37 -38.32
C TYR A 111 7.44 10.48 -37.08
N PHE A 112 7.08 10.97 -35.89
CA PHE A 112 7.15 10.21 -34.65
C PHE A 112 6.06 9.13 -34.62
N VAL A 113 4.85 9.48 -35.02
CA VAL A 113 3.71 8.55 -35.12
C VAL A 113 3.98 7.47 -36.17
N ASP A 114 4.48 7.86 -37.34
CA ASP A 114 4.85 6.95 -38.42
C ASP A 114 5.93 5.95 -37.96
N ASN A 115 6.97 6.45 -37.27
CA ASN A 115 8.02 5.63 -36.69
C ASN A 115 7.47 4.67 -35.62
N LEU A 116 6.55 5.13 -34.76
CA LEU A 116 5.91 4.28 -33.76
C LEU A 116 5.10 3.15 -34.43
N HIS A 117 4.35 3.45 -35.49
CA HIS A 117 3.67 2.40 -36.27
C HIS A 117 4.66 1.43 -36.92
N GLU A 118 5.76 1.90 -37.50
CA GLU A 118 6.78 1.02 -38.08
C GLU A 118 7.39 0.10 -37.02
N GLN A 119 7.68 0.64 -35.82
CA GLN A 119 8.17 -0.15 -34.70
C GLN A 119 7.17 -1.23 -34.29
N ILE A 120 5.88 -0.87 -34.12
CA ILE A 120 4.81 -1.81 -33.79
C ILE A 120 4.70 -2.92 -34.85
N ARG A 121 4.75 -2.60 -36.16
CA ARG A 121 4.74 -3.62 -37.24
C ARG A 121 5.94 -4.55 -37.19
N ALA A 122 7.09 -4.03 -36.78
CA ALA A 122 8.34 -4.77 -36.72
C ALA A 122 8.46 -5.65 -35.47
N LEU A 123 7.55 -5.51 -34.49
CA LEU A 123 7.60 -6.31 -33.27
C LEU A 123 7.26 -7.78 -33.57
N PRO A 124 8.09 -8.73 -33.11
CA PRO A 124 7.78 -10.15 -33.21
C PRO A 124 6.72 -10.52 -32.17
N TYR A 125 5.44 -10.44 -32.55
CA TYR A 125 4.34 -10.83 -31.68
C TYR A 125 4.30 -12.34 -31.46
N ASP A 126 4.61 -12.78 -30.24
CA ASP A 126 4.36 -14.15 -29.78
C ASP A 126 3.57 -14.13 -28.47
N PHE A 127 2.25 -14.31 -28.58
CA PHE A 127 1.33 -14.37 -27.44
C PHE A 127 1.03 -15.80 -26.98
N SER A 128 1.72 -16.81 -27.52
CA SER A 128 1.41 -18.22 -27.24
C SER A 128 1.54 -18.57 -25.75
N GLU A 129 2.54 -17.99 -25.08
CA GLU A 129 2.76 -18.19 -23.65
C GLU A 129 1.64 -17.55 -22.81
N LEU A 130 1.19 -16.33 -23.15
CA LEU A 130 0.07 -15.68 -22.48
C LEU A 130 -1.25 -16.41 -22.70
N LEU A 131 -1.50 -16.91 -23.91
CA LEU A 131 -2.67 -17.72 -24.21
C LEU A 131 -2.70 -18.98 -23.34
N ARG A 132 -1.59 -19.71 -23.26
CA ARG A 132 -1.46 -20.90 -22.41
C ARG A 132 -1.73 -20.58 -20.93
N HIS A 133 -1.24 -19.45 -20.42
CA HIS A 133 -1.52 -19.05 -19.05
C HIS A 133 -2.98 -18.65 -18.84
N ARG A 134 -3.58 -17.96 -19.80
CA ARG A 134 -5.00 -17.57 -19.78
C ARG A 134 -5.92 -18.78 -19.73
N GLU A 135 -5.63 -19.82 -20.52
CA GLU A 135 -6.38 -21.07 -20.51
C GLU A 135 -6.44 -21.71 -19.10
N VAL A 136 -5.35 -21.64 -18.33
CA VAL A 136 -5.34 -22.11 -16.94
C VAL A 136 -6.35 -21.31 -16.10
N TYR A 137 -6.39 -19.99 -16.24
CA TYR A 137 -7.33 -19.14 -15.52
C TYR A 137 -8.79 -19.42 -15.91
N GLU A 138 -9.06 -19.73 -17.17
CA GLU A 138 -10.40 -20.09 -17.65
C GLU A 138 -10.92 -21.40 -17.06
N THR A 139 -10.02 -22.30 -16.64
CA THR A 139 -10.40 -23.53 -15.92
C THR A 139 -10.68 -23.31 -14.42
N THR A 140 -10.57 -22.08 -13.93
CA THR A 140 -10.80 -21.70 -12.51
C THR A 140 -11.82 -20.57 -12.40
N GLN A 141 -12.26 -20.24 -11.18
CA GLN A 141 -13.12 -19.07 -10.97
C GLN A 141 -12.35 -17.73 -11.10
N CYS A 142 -11.02 -17.76 -11.24
CA CYS A 142 -10.18 -16.57 -11.30
C CYS A 142 -10.58 -15.64 -12.46
N MET A 143 -10.71 -16.16 -13.69
CA MET A 143 -10.99 -15.32 -14.86
C MET A 143 -12.37 -14.65 -14.75
N GLN A 144 -13.38 -15.39 -14.31
CA GLN A 144 -14.74 -14.88 -14.12
C GLN A 144 -14.77 -13.75 -13.08
N PHE A 145 -14.05 -13.92 -11.97
CA PHE A 145 -13.94 -12.88 -10.95
C PHE A 145 -13.21 -11.64 -11.46
N ILE A 146 -12.09 -11.80 -12.16
CA ILE A 146 -11.33 -10.69 -12.76
C ILE A 146 -12.22 -9.90 -13.74
N GLN A 147 -12.98 -10.61 -14.59
CA GLN A 147 -13.92 -10.00 -15.53
C GLN A 147 -15.07 -9.28 -14.82
N ALA A 148 -15.60 -9.84 -13.73
CA ALA A 148 -16.64 -9.21 -12.93
C ALA A 148 -16.17 -7.91 -12.29
N ILE A 149 -14.98 -7.91 -11.67
CA ILE A 149 -14.36 -6.69 -11.10
C ILE A 149 -14.13 -5.65 -12.19
N ARG A 150 -13.62 -6.05 -13.36
CA ARG A 150 -13.46 -5.15 -14.49
C ARG A 150 -14.79 -4.51 -14.89
N LYS A 151 -15.85 -5.31 -15.04
CA LYS A 151 -17.18 -4.81 -15.43
C LYS A 151 -17.74 -3.81 -14.41
N LEU A 152 -17.52 -4.03 -13.11
CA LEU A 152 -17.90 -3.09 -12.06
C LEU A 152 -17.13 -1.77 -12.19
N ALA A 153 -15.81 -1.85 -12.33
CA ALA A 153 -14.95 -0.67 -12.49
C ALA A 153 -15.28 0.13 -13.76
N ASP A 154 -15.45 -0.56 -14.89
CA ASP A 154 -15.77 0.04 -16.19
C ASP A 154 -17.20 0.63 -16.23
N SER A 155 -18.08 0.25 -15.29
CA SER A 155 -19.45 0.79 -15.24
C SER A 155 -19.50 2.27 -14.89
N GLY A 156 -18.48 2.80 -14.22
CA GLY A 156 -18.40 4.18 -13.74
C GLY A 156 -19.51 4.58 -12.76
N ARG A 157 -20.30 3.63 -12.24
CA ARG A 157 -21.43 3.91 -11.35
C ARG A 157 -20.92 4.25 -9.95
N PRO A 158 -21.49 5.27 -9.27
CA PRO A 158 -21.18 5.52 -7.86
C PRO A 158 -21.42 4.26 -7.01
N GLY A 159 -20.49 3.93 -6.12
CA GLY A 159 -20.63 2.78 -5.20
C GLY A 159 -20.15 1.43 -5.75
N TRP A 160 -19.62 1.38 -6.98
CA TRP A 160 -19.05 0.13 -7.55
C TRP A 160 -17.95 -0.47 -6.66
N GLN A 161 -17.26 0.36 -5.86
CA GLN A 161 -16.22 -0.06 -4.92
C GLN A 161 -16.78 -0.94 -3.79
N ASP A 162 -17.94 -0.58 -3.24
CA ASP A 162 -18.60 -1.37 -2.19
C ASP A 162 -19.15 -2.69 -2.74
N GLU A 163 -19.65 -2.68 -3.99
CA GLU A 163 -20.04 -3.90 -4.70
C GLU A 163 -18.82 -4.81 -4.95
N ALA A 164 -17.69 -4.23 -5.38
CA ALA A 164 -16.45 -4.96 -5.57
C ALA A 164 -15.88 -5.50 -4.25
N PHE A 165 -15.99 -4.75 -3.15
CA PHE A 165 -15.60 -5.21 -1.81
C PHE A 165 -16.46 -6.38 -1.37
N THR A 166 -17.78 -6.31 -1.59
CA THR A 166 -18.71 -7.39 -1.26
C THR A 166 -18.41 -8.65 -2.07
N ALA A 167 -18.21 -8.50 -3.39
CA ALA A 167 -17.83 -9.62 -4.26
C ALA A 167 -16.50 -10.25 -3.86
N LEU A 168 -15.51 -9.44 -3.45
CA LEU A 168 -14.23 -9.95 -2.97
C LEU A 168 -14.37 -10.66 -1.61
N ALA A 169 -15.22 -10.14 -0.72
CA ALA A 169 -15.49 -10.79 0.57
C ALA A 169 -16.16 -12.17 0.37
N GLU A 170 -17.14 -12.26 -0.51
CA GLU A 170 -17.77 -13.54 -0.89
C GLU A 170 -16.75 -14.51 -1.53
N ALA A 171 -15.88 -14.00 -2.42
CA ALA A 171 -14.82 -14.80 -3.00
C ALA A 171 -13.82 -15.33 -1.95
N VAL A 172 -13.55 -14.56 -0.89
CA VAL A 172 -12.69 -14.96 0.22
C VAL A 172 -13.34 -16.04 1.10
N ASP A 173 -14.67 -16.13 1.15
CA ASP A 173 -15.35 -17.25 1.79
C ASP A 173 -15.13 -18.56 1.00
N HIS A 174 -15.14 -18.47 -0.34
CA HIS A 174 -14.85 -19.54 -1.30
C HIS A 174 -13.39 -19.61 -1.74
N PHE A 175 -12.47 -19.26 -0.85
CA PHE A 175 -11.05 -19.03 -1.13
C PHE A 175 -10.33 -20.08 -1.99
N ASP A 176 -10.58 -21.38 -1.76
CA ASP A 176 -9.88 -22.46 -2.46
C ASP A 176 -10.26 -22.53 -3.97
N ASP A 177 -11.41 -21.98 -4.38
CA ASP A 177 -11.88 -21.94 -5.77
C ASP A 177 -11.06 -21.01 -6.68
N TYR A 178 -10.30 -20.10 -6.06
CA TYR A 178 -9.49 -19.08 -6.71
C TYR A 178 -7.99 -19.43 -6.75
N ALA A 179 -7.63 -20.65 -6.34
CA ALA A 179 -6.26 -21.13 -6.46
C ALA A 179 -5.97 -21.56 -7.91
N LEU A 180 -4.71 -21.42 -8.37
CA LEU A 180 -4.19 -22.01 -9.63
C LEU A 180 -3.52 -23.38 -9.44
N PRO A 181 -3.71 -24.37 -10.33
CA PRO A 181 -3.26 -25.74 -10.11
C PRO A 181 -1.77 -25.81 -9.75
N THR A 182 -1.39 -26.72 -8.85
CA THR A 182 -0.02 -26.79 -8.31
C THR A 182 1.02 -27.24 -9.34
N ASP A 183 0.60 -27.83 -10.46
CA ASP A 183 1.42 -28.14 -11.63
C ASP A 183 1.48 -27.01 -12.68
N LYS A 184 0.73 -25.91 -12.46
CA LYS A 184 0.60 -24.74 -13.35
C LYS A 184 0.95 -23.43 -12.66
N LEU A 185 1.86 -23.45 -11.69
CA LEU A 185 2.22 -22.25 -10.89
C LEU A 185 2.81 -21.12 -11.73
N ASP A 186 3.39 -21.43 -12.89
CA ASP A 186 3.87 -20.43 -13.83
C ASP A 186 2.75 -19.55 -14.39
N ALA A 187 1.49 -19.99 -14.37
CA ALA A 187 0.33 -19.17 -14.75
C ALA A 187 0.14 -17.95 -13.85
N LEU A 188 0.64 -17.95 -12.61
CA LEU A 188 0.65 -16.74 -11.76
C LEU A 188 1.34 -15.55 -12.43
N TYR A 189 2.26 -15.81 -13.36
CA TYR A 189 2.90 -14.77 -14.17
C TYR A 189 1.87 -13.91 -14.93
N MET A 190 0.69 -14.42 -15.28
CA MET A 190 -0.35 -13.64 -15.95
C MET A 190 -0.79 -12.40 -15.16
N LEU A 191 -0.67 -12.42 -13.82
CA LEU A 191 -1.01 -11.29 -12.95
C LEU A 191 -0.20 -10.02 -13.27
N VAL A 192 0.97 -10.13 -13.91
CA VAL A 192 1.80 -8.95 -14.26
C VAL A 192 1.26 -8.16 -15.46
N TYR A 193 0.32 -8.76 -16.20
CA TYR A 193 -0.35 -8.16 -17.35
C TYR A 193 -1.76 -7.65 -17.00
N MET A 194 -2.19 -7.76 -15.75
CA MET A 194 -3.53 -7.29 -15.38
C MET A 194 -3.51 -5.77 -15.16
N PRO A 195 -4.46 -5.03 -15.74
CA PRO A 195 -4.54 -3.58 -15.58
C PRO A 195 -5.32 -3.19 -14.32
N GLY A 196 -4.96 -2.05 -13.74
CA GLY A 196 -5.80 -1.26 -12.80
C GLY A 196 -6.46 -2.05 -11.65
N TYR A 197 -7.74 -1.76 -11.42
CA TYR A 197 -8.52 -2.36 -10.33
C TYR A 197 -8.66 -3.88 -10.40
N PRO A 198 -8.88 -4.52 -11.58
CA PRO A 198 -8.87 -5.98 -11.68
C PRO A 198 -7.63 -6.61 -11.05
N ARG A 199 -6.43 -6.07 -11.33
CA ARG A 199 -5.19 -6.55 -10.69
C ARG A 199 -5.23 -6.32 -9.19
N GLN A 200 -5.50 -5.09 -8.78
CA GLN A 200 -5.42 -4.67 -7.38
C GLN A 200 -6.29 -5.53 -6.47
N LEU A 201 -7.52 -5.83 -6.90
CA LEU A 201 -8.51 -6.53 -6.09
C LEU A 201 -8.44 -8.05 -6.20
N SER A 202 -8.02 -8.61 -7.35
CA SER A 202 -7.97 -10.08 -7.53
C SER A 202 -6.63 -10.71 -7.17
N ARG A 203 -5.52 -9.99 -7.33
CA ARG A 203 -4.17 -10.56 -7.25
C ARG A 203 -3.88 -11.20 -5.90
N ARG A 204 -4.22 -10.53 -4.78
CA ARG A 204 -3.93 -11.08 -3.44
C ARG A 204 -4.73 -12.34 -3.18
N LEU A 205 -6.01 -12.33 -3.53
CA LEU A 205 -6.87 -13.52 -3.46
C LEU A 205 -6.24 -14.70 -4.21
N ILE A 206 -5.92 -14.52 -5.49
CA ILE A 206 -5.41 -15.60 -6.35
C ILE A 206 -4.05 -16.12 -5.86
N VAL A 207 -3.13 -15.22 -5.50
CA VAL A 207 -1.81 -15.62 -5.00
C VAL A 207 -1.95 -16.36 -3.67
N ASN A 208 -2.71 -15.80 -2.72
CA ASN A 208 -2.84 -16.37 -1.39
C ASN A 208 -3.60 -17.71 -1.42
N ALA A 209 -4.63 -17.84 -2.26
CA ALA A 209 -5.34 -19.10 -2.48
C ALA A 209 -4.43 -20.16 -3.08
N THR A 210 -3.66 -19.79 -4.12
CA THR A 210 -2.68 -20.70 -4.75
C THR A 210 -1.61 -21.15 -3.75
N TYR A 211 -1.10 -20.22 -2.95
CA TYR A 211 -0.13 -20.51 -1.91
C TYR A 211 -0.69 -21.49 -0.88
N MET A 212 -1.91 -21.22 -0.36
CA MET A 212 -2.54 -22.10 0.63
C MET A 212 -2.81 -23.49 0.08
N ARG A 213 -3.22 -23.62 -1.20
CA ARG A 213 -3.35 -24.93 -1.81
C ARG A 213 -2.02 -25.67 -1.84
N CYS A 214 -0.94 -25.02 -2.30
CA CYS A 214 0.39 -25.63 -2.28
C CYS A 214 0.78 -26.09 -0.87
N LEU A 215 0.48 -25.27 0.15
CA LEU A 215 0.77 -25.57 1.54
C LEU A 215 -0.01 -26.78 2.06
N LYS A 216 -1.31 -26.82 1.81
CA LYS A 216 -2.18 -27.95 2.17
C LYS A 216 -1.72 -29.24 1.46
N ASP A 217 -1.44 -29.17 0.16
CA ASP A 217 -0.98 -30.32 -0.64
C ASP A 217 0.38 -30.85 -0.16
N THR A 218 1.29 -29.95 0.23
CA THR A 218 2.63 -30.30 0.72
C THR A 218 2.57 -30.95 2.10
N LEU A 219 1.68 -30.48 2.98
CA LEU A 219 1.56 -30.96 4.35
C LEU A 219 0.75 -32.26 4.45
N GLY A 220 -0.21 -32.45 3.56
CA GLY A 220 -1.13 -33.58 3.59
C GLY A 220 -2.13 -33.50 4.77
N PRO A 221 -2.97 -34.54 4.94
CA PRO A 221 -4.04 -34.54 5.94
C PRO A 221 -3.54 -34.84 7.36
N ASP A 222 -2.38 -35.47 7.50
CA ASP A 222 -1.88 -35.99 8.78
C ASP A 222 -1.11 -34.89 9.55
N LEU A 223 -1.85 -33.95 10.11
CA LEU A 223 -1.33 -32.85 10.93
C LEU A 223 -1.51 -33.13 12.42
N SER A 224 -0.53 -32.73 13.23
CA SER A 224 -0.75 -32.60 14.68
C SER A 224 -1.71 -31.44 14.98
N GLU A 225 -2.30 -31.42 16.17
CA GLU A 225 -3.22 -30.35 16.58
C GLU A 225 -2.58 -28.96 16.44
N ASP A 226 -1.36 -28.80 16.93
CA ASP A 226 -0.60 -27.55 16.81
C ASP A 226 -0.34 -27.15 15.35
N GLU A 227 -0.04 -28.12 14.47
CA GLU A 227 0.16 -27.86 13.03
C GLU A 227 -1.14 -27.48 12.33
N ALA A 228 -2.26 -28.13 12.67
CA ALA A 228 -3.58 -27.79 12.15
C ALA A 228 -4.00 -26.39 12.58
N THR A 229 -3.82 -26.04 13.86
CA THR A 229 -4.08 -24.68 14.37
C THR A 229 -3.20 -23.64 13.66
N MET A 230 -1.91 -23.95 13.45
CA MET A 230 -1.01 -23.04 12.74
C MET A 230 -1.46 -22.84 11.29
N LEU A 231 -1.81 -23.91 10.59
CA LEU A 231 -2.27 -23.86 9.21
C LEU A 231 -3.58 -23.07 9.06
N GLU A 232 -4.52 -23.25 10.00
CA GLU A 232 -5.78 -22.51 10.05
C GLU A 232 -5.53 -21.00 10.28
N ALA A 233 -4.63 -20.66 11.21
CA ALA A 233 -4.25 -19.27 11.45
C ALA A 233 -3.61 -18.62 10.21
N ILE A 234 -2.74 -19.35 9.49
CA ILE A 234 -2.14 -18.88 8.22
C ILE A 234 -3.24 -18.69 7.16
N GLN A 235 -4.16 -19.64 7.03
CA GLN A 235 -5.26 -19.54 6.06
C GLN A 235 -6.14 -18.32 6.35
N GLY A 236 -6.54 -18.13 7.62
CA GLY A 236 -7.34 -16.98 8.04
C GLY A 236 -6.63 -15.66 7.78
N TYR A 237 -5.31 -15.60 8.04
CA TYR A 237 -4.50 -14.42 7.77
C TYR A 237 -4.47 -14.08 6.28
N TYR A 238 -4.24 -15.08 5.43
CA TYR A 238 -4.21 -14.91 3.98
C TYR A 238 -5.57 -14.58 3.37
N LYS A 239 -6.67 -15.08 3.94
CA LYS A 239 -8.03 -14.64 3.63
C LYS A 239 -8.21 -13.15 3.91
N SER A 240 -7.92 -12.71 5.14
CA SER A 240 -8.00 -11.30 5.54
C SER A 240 -7.10 -10.39 4.71
N LYS A 241 -5.87 -10.79 4.40
CA LYS A 241 -4.97 -10.00 3.54
C LYS A 241 -5.45 -9.85 2.12
N SER A 242 -6.35 -10.72 1.66
CA SER A 242 -7.05 -10.58 0.38
C SER A 242 -8.11 -9.47 0.41
N LEU A 243 -8.48 -8.94 1.58
CA LEU A 243 -9.41 -7.82 1.76
C LEU A 243 -8.73 -6.54 2.30
N GLY A 244 -7.44 -6.59 2.65
CA GLY A 244 -6.74 -5.56 3.42
C GLY A 244 -6.79 -4.13 2.85
N ARG A 245 -6.70 -3.16 3.77
CA ARG A 245 -6.96 -1.73 3.55
C ARG A 245 -6.09 -1.09 2.46
N GLU A 246 -4.84 -1.53 2.35
CA GLU A 246 -3.88 -1.05 1.35
C GLU A 246 -4.41 -1.16 -0.09
N MET A 247 -5.30 -2.13 -0.37
CA MET A 247 -5.89 -2.29 -1.71
C MET A 247 -7.00 -1.29 -1.99
N TRP A 248 -7.53 -0.60 -0.98
CA TRP A 248 -8.65 0.33 -1.09
C TRP A 248 -8.17 1.78 -0.92
N ASP A 249 -7.27 2.02 0.04
CA ASP A 249 -6.77 3.36 0.38
C ASP A 249 -5.83 3.93 -0.69
N ALA A 250 -5.06 3.09 -1.38
CA ALA A 250 -3.99 3.55 -2.26
C ALA A 250 -4.45 3.98 -3.67
N SER A 251 -5.73 3.81 -4.06
CA SER A 251 -6.07 3.86 -5.49
C SER A 251 -7.46 4.34 -5.89
N LEU A 252 -8.39 4.59 -4.97
CA LEU A 252 -9.79 4.76 -5.40
C LEU A 252 -10.27 6.20 -5.55
N GLY A 253 -9.55 7.20 -5.04
CA GLY A 253 -9.97 8.63 -5.10
C GLY A 253 -11.33 8.94 -4.43
N THR A 254 -12.08 7.91 -4.03
CA THR A 254 -13.34 7.93 -3.31
C THR A 254 -13.28 6.80 -2.28
N PRO A 255 -13.46 7.10 -0.98
CA PRO A 255 -13.38 6.09 0.07
C PRO A 255 -14.54 5.08 -0.04
N LEU A 256 -14.30 3.87 0.46
CA LEU A 256 -15.37 2.90 0.73
C LEU A 256 -16.43 3.51 1.67
N SER A 257 -17.66 2.99 1.64
CA SER A 257 -18.67 3.38 2.62
C SER A 257 -18.22 3.08 4.06
N GLU A 258 -18.76 3.81 5.03
CA GLU A 258 -18.46 3.64 6.46
C GLU A 258 -18.68 2.18 6.92
N SER A 259 -19.75 1.53 6.46
CA SER A 259 -20.04 0.14 6.79
C SER A 259 -18.97 -0.83 6.27
N SER A 260 -18.49 -0.63 5.04
CA SER A 260 -17.37 -1.41 4.50
C SER A 260 -16.06 -1.12 5.23
N GLN A 261 -15.81 0.11 5.65
CA GLN A 261 -14.63 0.47 6.45
C GLN A 261 -14.64 -0.20 7.83
N VAL A 262 -15.80 -0.25 8.51
CA VAL A 262 -15.94 -0.95 9.80
C VAL A 262 -15.67 -2.45 9.65
N ARG A 263 -16.22 -3.09 8.60
CA ARG A 263 -15.92 -4.50 8.29
C ARG A 263 -14.44 -4.73 8.06
N LEU A 264 -13.79 -3.81 7.34
CA LEU A 264 -12.38 -3.90 7.03
C LEU A 264 -11.50 -3.75 8.29
N ALA A 265 -11.85 -2.83 9.19
CA ALA A 265 -11.16 -2.69 10.47
C ALA A 265 -11.29 -3.94 11.35
N ALA A 266 -12.46 -4.60 11.36
CA ALA A 266 -12.64 -5.86 12.08
C ALA A 266 -11.73 -6.98 11.53
N ILE A 267 -11.63 -7.08 10.21
CA ILE A 267 -10.74 -8.04 9.51
C ILE A 267 -9.27 -7.81 9.89
N GLU A 268 -8.83 -6.56 10.04
CA GLU A 268 -7.47 -6.20 10.43
C GLU A 268 -7.17 -6.50 11.91
N LEU A 269 -8.17 -6.39 12.79
CA LEU A 269 -8.04 -6.81 14.19
C LEU A 269 -7.82 -8.32 14.30
N ASP A 270 -8.60 -9.11 13.57
CA ASP A 270 -8.46 -10.58 13.55
C ASP A 270 -7.07 -11.02 13.04
N ASP A 271 -6.47 -10.27 12.11
CA ASP A 271 -5.13 -10.55 11.61
C ASP A 271 -4.07 -10.56 12.71
N MET A 272 -4.19 -9.65 13.68
CA MET A 272 -3.23 -9.58 14.79
C MET A 272 -3.28 -10.83 15.67
N GLU A 273 -4.49 -11.36 15.94
CA GLU A 273 -4.67 -12.58 16.72
C GLU A 273 -4.11 -13.81 15.98
N ARG A 274 -4.33 -13.88 14.66
CA ARG A 274 -3.79 -14.96 13.82
C ARG A 274 -2.26 -14.92 13.77
N LEU A 275 -1.67 -13.74 13.57
CA LEU A 275 -0.21 -13.57 13.62
C LEU A 275 0.37 -13.94 14.98
N ALA A 276 -0.27 -13.55 16.08
CA ALA A 276 0.14 -13.92 17.43
C ALA A 276 0.10 -15.44 17.64
N THR A 277 -0.94 -16.12 17.12
CA THR A 277 -1.06 -17.57 17.16
C THR A 277 0.06 -18.26 16.39
N ILE A 278 0.34 -17.82 15.16
CA ILE A 278 1.42 -18.32 14.31
C ILE A 278 2.76 -18.16 15.04
N GLN A 279 3.02 -16.95 15.55
CA GLN A 279 4.27 -16.64 16.25
C GLN A 279 4.46 -17.49 17.50
N ARG A 280 3.41 -17.68 18.31
CA ARG A 280 3.45 -18.52 19.52
C ARG A 280 3.80 -19.97 19.20
N LEU A 281 3.18 -20.54 18.17
CA LEU A 281 3.43 -21.92 17.76
C LEU A 281 4.85 -22.08 17.21
N PHE A 282 5.25 -21.18 16.31
CA PHE A 282 6.59 -21.13 15.75
C PHE A 282 7.69 -21.06 16.83
N GLN A 283 7.57 -20.12 17.78
CA GLN A 283 8.52 -19.93 18.89
C GLN A 283 8.59 -21.12 19.84
N ALA A 284 7.49 -21.86 20.00
CA ALA A 284 7.45 -23.08 20.79
C ALA A 284 8.05 -24.31 20.06
N GLY A 285 8.54 -24.14 18.82
CA GLY A 285 8.97 -25.23 17.94
C GLY A 285 7.82 -26.13 17.48
N ARG A 286 6.58 -25.69 17.67
CA ARG A 286 5.35 -26.42 17.33
C ARG A 286 4.89 -25.95 15.96
N GLY A 287 4.86 -26.85 14.97
CA GLY A 287 4.60 -26.45 13.58
C GLY A 287 5.84 -26.22 12.72
N ALA A 288 6.98 -26.81 13.09
CA ALA A 288 8.20 -26.76 12.28
C ALA A 288 7.98 -27.26 10.85
N ARG A 289 7.17 -28.31 10.65
CA ARG A 289 6.82 -28.82 9.32
C ARG A 289 6.01 -27.80 8.50
N VAL A 290 5.05 -27.13 9.14
CA VAL A 290 4.26 -26.05 8.52
C VAL A 290 5.16 -24.88 8.11
N THR A 291 6.09 -24.49 8.98
CA THR A 291 7.03 -23.39 8.70
C THR A 291 7.98 -23.75 7.56
N ASN A 292 8.58 -24.94 7.58
CA ASN A 292 9.46 -25.40 6.51
C ASN A 292 8.72 -25.51 5.17
N ALA A 293 7.48 -26.02 5.18
CA ALA A 293 6.66 -26.09 3.98
C ALA A 293 6.33 -24.69 3.45
N TRP A 294 5.96 -23.75 4.34
CA TRP A 294 5.71 -22.36 3.99
C TRP A 294 6.94 -21.73 3.30
N GLU A 295 8.12 -21.78 3.92
CA GLU A 295 9.34 -21.23 3.31
C GLU A 295 9.67 -21.88 1.96
N HIS A 296 9.54 -23.20 1.87
CA HIS A 296 9.78 -23.94 0.64
C HIS A 296 8.85 -23.52 -0.49
N ILE A 297 7.56 -23.35 -0.20
CA ILE A 297 6.55 -22.97 -1.19
C ILE A 297 6.76 -21.55 -1.68
N ARG A 298 7.12 -20.63 -0.78
CA ARG A 298 7.54 -19.27 -1.18
C ARG A 298 8.66 -19.35 -2.21
N ASP A 299 9.72 -20.10 -1.91
CA ASP A 299 10.89 -20.17 -2.78
C ASP A 299 10.58 -20.84 -4.13
N ILE A 300 9.69 -21.84 -4.16
CA ILE A 300 9.17 -22.45 -5.39
C ILE A 300 8.43 -21.41 -6.23
N LEU A 301 7.49 -20.67 -5.62
CA LEU A 301 6.66 -19.71 -6.32
C LEU A 301 7.49 -18.54 -6.87
N ASP A 302 8.39 -17.99 -6.05
CA ASP A 302 9.36 -16.97 -6.46
C ASP A 302 10.22 -17.46 -7.64
N THR A 303 10.75 -18.68 -7.55
CA THR A 303 11.58 -19.25 -8.62
C THR A 303 10.78 -19.44 -9.90
N THR A 304 9.58 -20.00 -9.80
CA THR A 304 8.73 -20.33 -10.95
C THR A 304 8.31 -19.07 -11.71
N VAL A 305 7.86 -18.04 -11.00
CA VAL A 305 7.45 -16.76 -11.59
C VAL A 305 8.65 -16.04 -12.21
N ASN A 306 9.80 -16.02 -11.53
CA ASN A 306 11.01 -15.42 -12.09
C ASN A 306 11.51 -16.14 -13.34
N GLN A 307 11.36 -17.47 -13.41
CA GLN A 307 11.68 -18.25 -14.61
C GLN A 307 10.70 -17.98 -15.75
N ALA A 308 9.39 -17.83 -15.47
CA ALA A 308 8.41 -17.40 -16.48
C ALA A 308 8.78 -16.01 -17.03
N ASN A 309 9.06 -15.05 -16.15
CA ASN A 309 9.51 -13.70 -16.53
C ASN A 309 10.77 -13.71 -17.42
N ARG A 310 11.77 -14.54 -17.09
CA ARG A 310 13.01 -14.65 -17.88
C ARG A 310 12.81 -15.29 -19.26
N ARG A 311 11.85 -16.20 -19.40
CA ARG A 311 11.53 -16.89 -20.66
C ARG A 311 10.64 -16.05 -21.58
N SER A 312 9.86 -15.14 -21.01
CA SER A 312 8.82 -14.44 -21.75
C SER A 312 9.37 -13.41 -22.73
N ALA A 313 9.05 -13.58 -24.00
CA ALA A 313 9.30 -12.60 -25.06
C ALA A 313 8.48 -11.31 -24.87
N LEU A 314 7.42 -11.37 -24.05
CA LEU A 314 6.46 -10.28 -23.85
C LEU A 314 6.73 -9.45 -22.58
N ARG A 315 7.91 -9.56 -21.98
CA ARG A 315 8.27 -8.83 -20.75
C ARG A 315 8.13 -7.30 -20.87
N SER A 316 8.29 -6.75 -22.07
CA SER A 316 8.15 -5.31 -22.34
C SER A 316 6.69 -4.82 -22.31
N TRP A 317 5.74 -5.76 -22.38
CA TRP A 317 4.30 -5.51 -22.32
C TRP A 317 3.74 -5.76 -20.92
N GLN A 318 4.60 -5.95 -19.92
CA GLN A 318 4.18 -5.98 -18.53
C GLN A 318 3.80 -4.57 -18.11
N MET A 319 2.80 -4.47 -17.23
CA MET A 319 2.47 -3.20 -16.62
C MET A 319 3.67 -2.74 -15.74
N THR A 320 4.19 -1.53 -15.94
CA THR A 320 5.45 -1.08 -15.30
C THR A 320 5.26 -0.63 -13.84
N ASP A 321 4.02 -0.38 -13.42
CA ASP A 321 3.61 -0.16 -12.02
C ASP A 321 3.52 -1.47 -11.20
N VAL A 322 3.99 -2.59 -11.76
CA VAL A 322 3.93 -3.94 -11.18
C VAL A 322 5.22 -4.31 -10.41
N GLY A 323 6.01 -3.37 -9.91
CA GLY A 323 7.22 -3.68 -9.10
C GLY A 323 6.98 -4.63 -7.89
N HIS A 324 5.74 -5.02 -7.65
CA HIS A 324 5.19 -5.66 -6.47
C HIS A 324 4.12 -6.73 -6.76
N GLY A 325 4.03 -7.22 -8.00
CA GLY A 325 3.04 -8.23 -8.46
C GLY A 325 2.92 -9.47 -7.56
N PHE A 326 3.97 -9.76 -6.79
CA PHE A 326 4.03 -10.93 -5.92
C PHE A 326 4.50 -10.61 -4.50
N ARG A 327 4.27 -9.37 -4.02
CA ARG A 327 4.58 -8.95 -2.63
C ARG A 327 4.06 -9.91 -1.56
N SER A 328 3.05 -10.74 -1.86
CA SER A 328 2.45 -11.71 -0.95
C SER A 328 3.24 -13.02 -0.74
N PHE A 329 4.19 -13.39 -1.61
CA PHE A 329 5.02 -14.58 -1.34
C PHE A 329 5.86 -14.37 -0.07
N ARG A 330 6.24 -13.11 0.20
CA ARG A 330 6.97 -12.69 1.39
C ARG A 330 6.22 -11.56 2.09
N ASP A 331 5.00 -11.87 2.50
CA ASP A 331 4.20 -10.93 3.31
C ASP A 331 4.98 -10.52 4.57
N HIS A 332 4.96 -9.22 4.86
CA HIS A 332 5.77 -8.65 5.94
C HIS A 332 5.32 -9.15 7.32
N GLY A 333 4.01 -9.25 7.57
CA GLY A 333 3.47 -9.73 8.84
C GLY A 333 3.79 -11.21 9.08
N MET A 334 3.67 -12.04 8.04
CA MET A 334 4.08 -13.46 8.11
C MET A 334 5.57 -13.64 8.33
N THR A 335 6.39 -12.89 7.58
CA THR A 335 7.85 -12.92 7.74
C THR A 335 8.23 -12.55 9.17
N ILE A 336 7.57 -11.54 9.74
CA ILE A 336 7.73 -11.12 11.13
C ILE A 336 7.34 -12.23 12.11
N ALA A 337 6.21 -12.91 11.88
CA ALA A 337 5.72 -13.97 12.78
C ALA A 337 6.59 -15.24 12.74
N MET A 338 7.27 -15.51 11.62
CA MET A 338 8.04 -16.75 11.37
C MET A 338 9.56 -16.54 11.27
N ASP A 339 10.10 -15.39 11.70
CA ASP A 339 11.54 -15.10 11.60
C ASP A 339 12.34 -15.81 12.70
N ALA A 340 13.04 -16.89 12.32
CA ALA A 340 13.92 -17.71 13.17
C ALA A 340 15.17 -16.97 13.68
N THR A 341 15.58 -15.88 13.01
CA THR A 341 16.75 -15.08 13.44
C THR A 341 16.40 -14.08 14.53
N ARG A 342 15.11 -13.96 14.85
CA ARG A 342 14.67 -13.25 16.05
C ARG A 342 15.04 -14.09 17.27
N PRO A 343 15.77 -13.54 18.24
CA PRO A 343 16.10 -14.27 19.44
C PRO A 343 14.83 -14.84 20.07
N GLU A 344 14.85 -16.15 20.37
CA GLU A 344 13.84 -17.01 21.04
C GLU A 344 13.33 -16.49 22.40
N LYS A 345 13.70 -15.26 22.75
CA LYS A 345 13.12 -14.50 23.85
C LYS A 345 12.97 -13.06 23.36
N LEU A 346 11.77 -12.71 22.90
CA LEU A 346 11.17 -11.49 23.46
C LEU A 346 10.87 -11.82 24.92
N SER A 347 11.91 -11.93 25.75
CA SER A 347 11.73 -11.55 27.14
C SER A 347 11.09 -10.18 27.05
N SER A 348 9.93 -10.00 27.68
CA SER A 348 9.33 -8.69 27.87
C SER A 348 10.47 -7.68 28.03
N PRO A 349 10.51 -6.61 27.21
CA PRO A 349 11.66 -5.74 27.18
C PRO A 349 12.03 -5.39 28.62
N VAL A 350 13.30 -5.56 29.01
CA VAL A 350 13.71 -5.31 30.39
C VAL A 350 13.24 -3.90 30.73
N LYS A 351 12.31 -3.83 31.68
CA LYS A 351 11.63 -2.60 32.01
C LYS A 351 12.65 -1.61 32.55
N THR A 352 12.68 -0.42 31.98
CA THR A 352 13.58 0.66 32.42
C THR A 352 13.09 1.32 33.70
N GLY A 353 11.82 1.06 34.09
CA GLY A 353 11.10 1.80 35.14
C GLY A 353 10.48 3.11 34.63
N GLU A 354 10.66 3.44 33.35
CA GLU A 354 9.99 4.58 32.72
C GLU A 354 8.52 4.26 32.45
N HIS A 355 7.68 5.28 32.54
CA HIS A 355 6.24 5.13 32.47
C HIS A 355 5.68 5.45 31.07
N ALA A 356 4.62 4.72 30.71
CA ALA A 356 3.74 5.08 29.61
C ALA A 356 2.35 5.42 30.17
N ILE A 357 1.72 6.45 29.61
CA ILE A 357 0.35 6.85 29.91
C ILE A 357 -0.54 6.51 28.73
N ILE A 358 -1.74 6.00 29.02
CA ILE A 358 -2.77 5.71 28.04
C ILE A 358 -4.00 6.58 28.35
N PHE A 359 -4.52 7.25 27.33
CA PHE A 359 -5.77 7.97 27.36
C PHE A 359 -6.72 7.36 26.32
N GLU A 360 -7.81 6.75 26.78
CA GLU A 360 -8.74 5.96 25.96
C GLU A 360 -10.05 5.79 26.76
N ASP A 361 -11.20 6.00 26.14
CA ASP A 361 -12.50 5.94 26.83
C ASP A 361 -13.21 4.60 26.65
N ASP A 362 -12.83 3.81 25.65
CA ASP A 362 -13.28 2.43 25.47
C ASP A 362 -12.47 1.47 26.38
N PRO A 363 -13.11 0.82 27.38
CA PRO A 363 -12.43 -0.09 28.29
C PRO A 363 -11.80 -1.32 27.61
N ALA A 364 -12.32 -1.76 26.47
CA ALA A 364 -11.76 -2.87 25.72
C ALA A 364 -10.48 -2.46 24.99
N GLN A 365 -10.46 -1.26 24.39
CA GLN A 365 -9.27 -0.72 23.76
C GLN A 365 -8.18 -0.39 24.79
N MET A 366 -8.57 0.21 25.91
CA MET A 366 -7.67 0.50 27.03
C MET A 366 -6.92 -0.75 27.49
N ARG A 367 -7.62 -1.86 27.73
CA ARG A 367 -7.00 -3.14 28.14
C ARG A 367 -6.02 -3.67 27.09
N ARG A 368 -6.37 -3.57 25.80
CA ARG A 368 -5.48 -3.99 24.72
C ARG A 368 -4.21 -3.16 24.68
N TYR A 369 -4.31 -1.84 24.85
CA TYR A 369 -3.14 -0.97 24.85
C TYR A 369 -2.27 -1.17 26.08
N HIS A 370 -2.86 -1.37 27.24
CA HIS A 370 -2.14 -1.74 28.45
C HIS A 370 -1.31 -3.01 28.22
N GLN A 371 -1.96 -4.09 27.74
CA GLN A 371 -1.27 -5.34 27.41
C GLN A 371 -0.17 -5.12 26.36
N PHE A 372 -0.45 -4.33 25.33
CA PHE A 372 0.49 -4.03 24.28
C PHE A 372 1.75 -3.32 24.80
N VAL A 373 1.59 -2.29 25.62
CA VAL A 373 2.70 -1.54 26.23
C VAL A 373 3.52 -2.46 27.12
N GLU A 374 2.84 -3.30 27.91
CA GLU A 374 3.51 -4.22 28.82
C GLU A 374 4.34 -5.28 28.09
N GLU A 375 3.84 -5.80 26.97
CA GLU A 375 4.51 -6.87 26.23
C GLU A 375 5.58 -6.36 25.26
N ASN A 376 5.42 -5.15 24.70
CA ASN A 376 6.19 -4.72 23.53
C ASN A 376 7.11 -3.52 23.76
N THR A 377 7.00 -2.81 24.90
CA THR A 377 7.83 -1.63 25.20
C THR A 377 8.72 -1.85 26.42
N ARG A 378 9.79 -1.03 26.54
CA ARG A 378 10.64 -0.96 27.75
C ARG A 378 9.98 -0.24 28.91
N MET A 379 8.80 0.31 28.71
CA MET A 379 8.09 1.12 29.69
C MET A 379 7.12 0.25 30.48
N ILE A 380 6.78 0.73 31.67
CA ILE A 380 5.72 0.19 32.51
C ILE A 380 4.49 1.10 32.42
N ASN A 381 3.32 0.51 32.30
CA ASN A 381 2.03 1.17 32.31
C ASN A 381 1.19 0.54 33.43
N PRO A 382 1.40 0.95 34.69
CA PRO A 382 0.51 0.55 35.77
C PRO A 382 -0.93 1.04 35.49
N GLU A 383 -1.94 0.32 35.99
CA GLU A 383 -3.35 0.63 35.72
C GLU A 383 -3.73 2.06 36.13
N GLU A 384 -3.05 2.64 37.12
CA GLU A 384 -3.26 4.03 37.56
C GLU A 384 -2.79 5.08 36.55
N LEU A 385 -2.08 4.68 35.48
CA LEU A 385 -1.68 5.53 34.36
C LEU A 385 -2.53 5.30 33.09
N CYS A 386 -3.69 4.66 33.27
CA CYS A 386 -4.73 4.52 32.26
C CYS A 386 -5.89 5.46 32.60
N PHE A 387 -6.09 6.50 31.80
CA PHE A 387 -7.03 7.58 32.09
C PHE A 387 -8.12 7.69 31.04
N THR A 388 -9.34 8.01 31.49
CA THR A 388 -10.46 8.43 30.62
C THR A 388 -10.70 9.95 30.68
N ILE A 389 -9.94 10.65 31.54
CA ILE A 389 -10.14 12.05 31.90
C ILE A 389 -8.85 12.83 31.59
N PRO A 390 -8.88 13.87 30.72
CA PRO A 390 -7.69 14.61 30.29
C PRO A 390 -6.88 15.25 31.43
N GLU A 391 -7.55 15.74 32.48
CA GLU A 391 -6.91 16.41 33.61
C GLU A 391 -5.94 15.47 34.36
N HIS A 392 -6.29 14.18 34.44
CA HIS A 392 -5.43 13.19 35.09
C HIS A 392 -4.18 12.90 34.25
N VAL A 393 -4.30 12.92 32.92
CA VAL A 393 -3.17 12.77 32.01
C VAL A 393 -2.19 13.93 32.20
N LEU A 394 -2.68 15.17 32.27
CA LEU A 394 -1.85 16.36 32.44
C LEU A 394 -1.13 16.39 33.81
N ALA A 395 -1.82 15.97 34.86
CA ALA A 395 -1.21 15.84 36.19
C ALA A 395 -0.03 14.86 36.18
N ALA A 396 -0.21 13.70 35.53
CA ALA A 396 0.83 12.69 35.38
C ALA A 396 1.92 13.09 34.36
N ALA A 397 1.60 13.94 33.37
CA ALA A 397 2.53 14.43 32.36
C ALA A 397 3.67 15.29 32.92
N ALA A 398 3.53 15.80 34.15
CA ALA A 398 4.60 16.52 34.84
C ALA A 398 5.74 15.59 35.30
N ASP A 399 5.50 14.29 35.46
CA ASP A 399 6.53 13.32 35.91
C ASP A 399 7.59 13.11 34.81
N PRO A 400 8.87 13.44 35.03
CA PRO A 400 9.93 13.24 34.04
C PRO A 400 10.16 11.76 33.68
N ASN A 401 9.69 10.80 34.49
CA ASN A 401 9.79 9.37 34.19
C ASN A 401 8.77 8.89 33.15
N VAL A 402 7.74 9.67 32.85
CA VAL A 402 6.79 9.33 31.78
C VAL A 402 7.41 9.66 30.42
N LYS A 403 7.66 8.64 29.60
CA LYS A 403 8.33 8.76 28.30
C LYS A 403 7.42 8.52 27.11
N LEU A 404 6.23 7.97 27.30
CA LEU A 404 5.26 7.74 26.24
C LEU A 404 3.87 8.17 26.66
N PHE A 405 3.19 8.87 25.76
CA PHE A 405 1.78 9.20 25.85
C PHE A 405 1.07 8.59 24.64
N LEU A 406 0.13 7.69 24.89
CA LEU A 406 -0.78 7.13 23.90
C LEU A 406 -2.15 7.76 24.12
N LEU A 407 -2.58 8.60 23.19
CA LEU A 407 -3.77 9.42 23.32
C LEU A 407 -4.77 9.04 22.24
N ASP A 408 -5.93 8.52 22.61
CA ASP A 408 -7.03 8.45 21.68
C ASP A 408 -7.44 9.86 21.25
N MET A 409 -7.68 10.03 19.96
CA MET A 409 -8.04 11.29 19.37
C MET A 409 -9.42 11.75 19.86
N GLN A 410 -10.33 10.81 20.02
CA GLN A 410 -11.70 11.06 20.47
C GLN A 410 -11.86 10.66 21.94
N ASN A 411 -12.75 11.34 22.66
CA ASN A 411 -13.20 10.94 23.99
C ASN A 411 -14.65 11.36 24.17
N GLY A 412 -15.56 10.39 24.24
CA GLY A 412 -16.99 10.63 24.19
C GLY A 412 -17.39 11.42 22.93
N ASP A 413 -18.02 12.57 23.13
CA ASP A 413 -18.49 13.44 22.04
C ASP A 413 -17.40 14.40 21.51
N ASP A 414 -16.23 14.48 22.14
CA ASP A 414 -15.13 15.35 21.71
C ASP A 414 -14.23 14.64 20.71
N ASN A 415 -14.31 15.06 19.45
CA ASN A 415 -13.55 14.49 18.34
C ASN A 415 -12.06 14.87 18.31
N PHE A 416 -11.63 15.81 19.15
CA PHE A 416 -10.25 16.33 19.16
C PHE A 416 -9.61 16.33 20.55
N ALA A 417 -10.19 15.62 21.53
CA ALA A 417 -9.71 15.55 22.90
C ALA A 417 -8.20 15.19 22.98
N GLY A 418 -7.78 14.14 22.25
CA GLY A 418 -6.38 13.72 22.23
C GLY A 418 -5.43 14.73 21.57
N VAL A 419 -5.91 15.50 20.60
CA VAL A 419 -5.14 16.55 19.90
C VAL A 419 -4.88 17.72 20.84
N GLU A 420 -5.91 18.20 21.52
CA GLU A 420 -5.79 19.29 22.48
C GLU A 420 -4.93 18.89 23.69
N LEU A 421 -5.10 17.65 24.15
CA LEU A 421 -4.27 17.08 25.21
C LEU A 421 -2.80 16.97 24.81
N ALA A 422 -2.51 16.52 23.58
CA ALA A 422 -1.14 16.49 23.04
C ALA A 422 -0.50 17.88 23.03
N ARG A 423 -1.24 18.91 22.62
CA ARG A 423 -0.77 20.31 22.62
C ARG A 423 -0.34 20.74 24.03
N GLN A 424 -1.19 20.50 25.02
CA GLN A 424 -0.94 20.86 26.42
C GLN A 424 0.25 20.08 27.02
N ILE A 425 0.39 18.79 26.70
CA ILE A 425 1.57 17.99 27.11
C ILE A 425 2.85 18.57 26.50
N VAL A 426 2.82 18.98 25.23
CA VAL A 426 4.00 19.56 24.57
C VAL A 426 4.40 20.87 25.23
N GLU A 427 3.46 21.79 25.47
CA GLU A 427 3.72 23.06 26.15
C GLU A 427 4.34 22.82 27.53
N LEU A 428 3.78 21.89 28.30
CA LEU A 428 4.27 21.50 29.62
C LEU A 428 5.71 20.96 29.55
N ARG A 429 5.97 20.00 28.65
CA ARG A 429 7.28 19.33 28.52
C ARG A 429 8.37 20.26 28.01
N VAL A 430 8.06 21.13 27.04
CA VAL A 430 8.98 22.17 26.56
C VAL A 430 9.32 23.16 27.68
N GLY A 431 8.34 23.54 28.50
CA GLY A 431 8.53 24.38 29.68
C GLY A 431 9.47 23.75 30.72
N ILE A 432 9.36 22.44 30.96
CA ILE A 432 10.23 21.69 31.88
C ILE A 432 11.66 21.59 31.32
N ASP A 433 11.81 21.24 30.03
CA ASP A 433 13.12 21.04 29.40
C ASP A 433 13.93 22.34 29.26
N THR A 434 13.26 23.48 29.11
CA THR A 434 13.92 24.81 29.10
C THR A 434 14.42 25.23 30.48
N ALA A 435 13.84 24.71 31.56
CA ALA A 435 14.27 24.96 32.93
C ALA A 435 15.46 24.08 33.38
N ASP A 436 15.58 22.85 32.87
CA ASP A 436 16.65 21.91 33.24
C ASP A 436 17.88 22.00 32.31
N ARG A 437 18.83 22.88 32.65
CA ARG A 437 20.08 23.13 31.89
C ARG A 437 21.11 21.98 31.95
N LYS A 438 20.90 20.93 32.75
CA LYS A 438 21.87 19.82 32.96
C LYS A 438 21.37 18.48 32.43
N GLY A 439 20.82 18.48 31.22
CA GLY A 439 20.83 17.36 30.26
C GLY A 439 20.87 15.94 30.82
N LYS A 440 19.73 15.44 31.31
CA LYS A 440 19.47 13.99 31.42
C LYS A 440 18.05 13.56 31.03
N ASN A 441 17.22 14.42 30.44
CA ASN A 441 15.93 13.98 29.92
C ASN A 441 16.08 13.25 28.58
N GLN A 442 15.90 11.93 28.68
CA GLN A 442 15.68 10.98 27.57
C GLN A 442 14.45 11.38 26.75
N LYS A 443 14.37 10.85 25.52
CA LYS A 443 13.35 11.17 24.53
C LYS A 443 11.94 10.85 25.05
N THR A 444 11.05 11.84 25.02
CA THR A 444 9.63 11.67 25.31
C THR A 444 8.85 11.63 23.99
N GLN A 445 7.85 10.75 23.90
CA GLN A 445 7.01 10.62 22.72
C GLN A 445 5.53 10.82 23.05
N VAL A 446 4.85 11.61 22.22
CA VAL A 446 3.41 11.83 22.29
C VAL A 446 2.80 11.31 21.00
N VAL A 447 1.84 10.40 21.14
CA VAL A 447 1.22 9.73 20.02
C VAL A 447 -0.29 9.89 20.11
N VAL A 448 -0.87 10.59 19.14
CA VAL A 448 -2.32 10.75 18.99
C VAL A 448 -2.81 9.73 17.98
N TRP A 449 -3.82 8.94 18.35
CA TRP A 449 -4.30 7.80 17.57
C TRP A 449 -5.76 7.95 17.18
N THR A 450 -6.12 7.51 15.97
CA THR A 450 -7.51 7.57 15.49
C THR A 450 -7.80 6.47 14.49
N ALA A 451 -8.99 5.88 14.49
CA ALA A 451 -9.37 4.89 13.47
C ALA A 451 -9.66 5.50 12.09
N SER A 452 -9.89 6.82 12.03
CA SER A 452 -10.33 7.52 10.82
C SER A 452 -9.19 8.30 10.17
N ALA A 453 -8.99 8.09 8.88
CA ALA A 453 -8.05 8.87 8.07
C ALA A 453 -8.46 10.35 7.96
N GLU A 454 -9.77 10.60 7.96
CA GLU A 454 -10.33 11.94 7.92
C GLU A 454 -10.05 12.70 9.23
N LEU A 455 -10.21 12.01 10.36
CA LEU A 455 -9.82 12.54 11.66
C LEU A 455 -8.29 12.69 11.78
N ALA A 456 -7.50 11.77 11.24
CA ALA A 456 -6.04 11.89 11.23
C ALA A 456 -5.60 13.14 10.45
N ASP A 457 -6.18 13.40 9.28
CA ASP A 457 -5.93 14.62 8.49
C ASP A 457 -6.40 15.88 9.22
N ALA A 458 -7.57 15.83 9.88
CA ALA A 458 -8.05 16.94 10.69
C ALA A 458 -7.13 17.24 11.89
N ALA A 459 -6.68 16.21 12.61
CA ALA A 459 -5.70 16.33 13.69
C ALA A 459 -4.36 16.90 13.18
N SER A 460 -3.93 16.47 12.00
CA SER A 460 -2.73 16.98 11.32
C SER A 460 -2.82 18.48 11.10
N LYS A 461 -3.93 18.95 10.51
CA LYS A 461 -4.20 20.37 10.25
C LYS A 461 -4.24 21.22 11.53
N HIS A 462 -4.68 20.66 12.65
CA HIS A 462 -4.73 21.36 13.94
C HIS A 462 -3.38 21.38 14.66
N LEU A 463 -2.66 20.25 14.67
CA LEU A 463 -1.46 20.07 15.49
C LEU A 463 -0.19 20.59 14.79
N GLU A 464 -0.09 20.45 13.47
CA GLU A 464 1.13 20.81 12.72
C GLU A 464 1.53 22.29 12.84
N PRO A 465 0.63 23.28 12.68
CA PRO A 465 0.99 24.69 12.79
C PRO A 465 1.56 25.05 14.16
N PHE A 466 1.06 24.41 15.22
CA PHE A 466 1.54 24.56 16.58
C PHE A 466 2.92 23.92 16.76
N LEU A 467 3.10 22.66 16.34
CA LEU A 467 4.36 21.93 16.51
C LEU A 467 5.54 22.58 15.75
N ARG A 468 5.28 23.22 14.59
CA ARG A 468 6.28 24.00 13.84
C ARG A 468 6.89 25.15 14.65
N GLN A 469 6.16 25.68 15.64
CA GLN A 469 6.60 26.77 16.50
C GLN A 469 7.34 26.27 17.75
N GLN A 470 7.30 24.96 18.00
CA GLN A 470 7.91 24.35 19.18
C GLN A 470 9.28 23.74 18.83
N PRO A 471 10.21 23.65 19.80
CA PRO A 471 11.52 23.02 19.62
C PRO A 471 11.43 21.49 19.71
N VAL A 472 10.51 20.88 18.94
CA VAL A 472 10.17 19.46 19.00
C VAL A 472 10.36 18.79 17.64
N ASP A 473 10.60 17.49 17.66
CA ASP A 473 10.46 16.66 16.47
C ASP A 473 8.99 16.30 16.29
N TYR A 474 8.55 16.16 15.05
CA TYR A 474 7.20 15.68 14.79
C TYR A 474 7.10 14.96 13.45
N SER A 475 6.21 13.97 13.40
CA SER A 475 5.89 13.18 12.22
C SER A 475 4.38 13.05 12.10
N ILE A 476 3.81 13.65 11.07
CA ILE A 476 2.37 13.72 10.82
C ILE A 476 2.13 13.13 9.42
N THR A 477 1.36 12.03 9.35
CA THR A 477 0.89 11.42 8.09
C THR A 477 1.95 11.23 6.98
N GLY A 478 3.21 11.00 7.35
CA GLY A 478 4.32 10.73 6.40
C GLY A 478 5.20 11.94 6.07
N GLY A 479 4.89 13.14 6.58
CA GLY A 479 5.75 14.33 6.54
C GLY A 479 6.11 14.84 7.95
N GLY A 480 7.14 15.68 8.07
CA GLY A 480 7.48 16.31 9.36
C GLY A 480 8.92 16.77 9.50
N ARG A 481 9.25 17.25 10.71
CA ARG A 481 10.61 17.65 11.10
C ARG A 481 11.24 16.53 11.93
N THR A 482 12.30 15.93 11.40
CA THR A 482 13.10 14.90 12.07
C THR A 482 14.51 15.43 12.30
N GLY A 483 14.90 15.60 13.57
CA GLY A 483 16.15 16.25 13.95
C GLY A 483 16.86 15.68 15.17
N GLY A 484 16.33 14.60 15.76
CA GLY A 484 16.85 14.02 16.99
C GLY A 484 16.42 14.78 18.26
N GLY A 485 15.31 15.51 18.19
CA GLY A 485 14.71 16.23 19.31
C GLY A 485 14.39 15.35 20.51
N LYS A 486 14.36 15.97 21.71
CA LYS A 486 14.05 15.30 22.99
C LYS A 486 12.56 15.02 23.18
N LEU A 487 11.70 15.67 22.41
CA LEU A 487 10.26 15.46 22.41
C LEU A 487 9.83 15.21 20.97
N ALA A 488 9.10 14.11 20.74
CA ALA A 488 8.59 13.73 19.43
C ALA A 488 7.06 13.58 19.48
N VAL A 489 6.36 14.16 18.50
CA VAL A 489 4.89 14.07 18.41
C VAL A 489 4.48 13.40 17.11
N SER A 490 3.51 12.49 17.16
CA SER A 490 2.96 11.89 15.94
C SER A 490 1.46 11.62 15.98
N VAL A 491 0.82 11.71 14.82
CA VAL A 491 -0.61 11.39 14.61
C VAL A 491 -0.69 10.13 13.75
N ARG A 492 -1.30 9.05 14.28
CA ARG A 492 -1.34 7.72 13.63
C ARG A 492 -2.75 7.15 13.53
N LEU A 493 -2.91 6.22 12.59
CA LEU A 493 -4.13 5.44 12.43
C LEU A 493 -4.16 4.24 13.39
N LYS A 494 -5.30 3.96 14.04
CA LYS A 494 -5.58 2.71 14.76
C LYS A 494 -5.48 1.58 13.73
N GLY A 495 -4.68 0.55 14.02
CA GLY A 495 -4.21 -0.46 13.05
C GLY A 495 -2.69 -0.55 12.92
N TRP A 496 -1.94 0.23 13.71
CA TRP A 496 -0.49 0.17 13.81
C TRP A 496 0.03 -1.16 14.37
N SER A 497 1.16 -1.61 13.81
CA SER A 497 1.79 -2.87 14.17
C SER A 497 2.56 -2.76 15.50
N PRO A 498 2.65 -3.83 16.32
CA PRO A 498 3.51 -3.92 17.51
C PRO A 498 4.99 -3.57 17.35
N PHE A 499 5.44 -3.30 16.14
CA PHE A 499 6.83 -3.05 15.79
C PHE A 499 7.15 -1.56 15.68
N ASP A 500 6.19 -0.70 15.33
CA ASP A 500 6.44 0.74 15.14
C ASP A 500 6.72 1.46 16.47
N LEU A 501 6.19 0.93 17.58
CA LEU A 501 6.47 1.46 18.92
C LEU A 501 7.79 0.95 19.54
N ARG A 502 8.47 -0.04 18.95
CA ARG A 502 9.78 -0.52 19.46
C ARG A 502 10.94 0.42 19.10
N HIS A 503 10.69 1.33 18.16
CA HIS A 503 11.59 2.44 17.84
C HIS A 503 11.40 3.65 18.78
N VAL A 504 10.44 3.56 19.71
CA VAL A 504 10.30 4.47 20.85
C VAL A 504 11.31 4.05 21.91
N ASN A 505 12.53 4.58 21.78
CA ASN A 505 13.56 4.55 22.82
C ASN A 505 13.80 5.95 23.38
#